data_AF-A0A0B1SIK3-F1
#
_entry.id   AF-A0A0B1SIK3-F1
#
_cell.length_a   1.000
_cell.length_b   1.000
_cell.length_c   1.000
_cell.angle_alpha   90.00
_cell.angle_beta   90.00
_cell.angle_gamma   90.00
#
_symmetry.space_group_name_H-M   'P 1'
#
loop_
_entity.id
_entity.type
_entity.pdbx_description
1 polymer ?
#
loop_
_entity_poly.entity_id
_entity_poly.type
_entity_poly.pdbx_seq_one_letter_code
_entity_poly.pdbx_strand_id
1 'polypeptide(L)'
;MFQRNEVLAVLAFLAYIHTSVYAQNLNTGCFDRVHPITGISDCPQRQHLCLNPLYRTLMQQQCPKTCGLCTDVPITPPSSKSQE
;
A
#
# COMPACT_ATOMS: atom_id res chain seq x y z
N MET A 1 39.99 -18.53 1.50
CA MET A 1 39.33 -18.56 2.81
C MET A 1 38.15 -17.59 2.79
N PHE A 2 36.95 -18.06 2.44
CA PHE A 2 35.71 -17.68 3.11
C PHE A 2 34.67 -18.75 2.75
N GLN A 3 34.14 -19.42 3.75
CA GLN A 3 33.64 -20.78 3.65
C GLN A 3 32.29 -20.90 2.95
N ARG A 4 32.08 -22.06 2.28
CA ARG A 4 30.87 -22.53 1.56
C ARG A 4 29.58 -22.56 2.40
N ASN A 5 29.60 -22.12 3.66
CA ASN A 5 28.47 -22.13 4.59
C ASN A 5 27.79 -20.75 4.78
N GLU A 6 28.44 -19.65 4.39
CA GLU A 6 27.91 -18.28 4.54
C GLU A 6 26.91 -17.91 3.42
N VAL A 7 27.09 -18.45 2.21
CA VAL A 7 26.20 -18.16 1.06
C VAL A 7 24.78 -18.67 1.33
N LEU A 8 24.63 -19.80 2.01
CA LEU A 8 23.32 -20.32 2.42
C LEU A 8 22.64 -19.44 3.47
N ALA A 9 23.42 -18.87 4.41
CA ALA A 9 22.92 -17.95 5.42
C ALA A 9 22.49 -16.62 4.79
N VAL A 10 23.29 -16.04 3.88
CA VAL A 10 22.94 -14.80 3.17
C VAL A 10 21.71 -15.00 2.29
N LEU A 11 21.57 -16.14 1.61
CA LEU A 11 20.35 -16.46 0.85
C LEU A 11 19.13 -16.68 1.76
N ALA A 12 19.30 -17.24 2.96
CA ALA A 12 18.21 -17.36 3.94
C ALA A 12 17.82 -16.01 4.57
N PHE A 13 18.79 -15.12 4.86
CA PHE A 13 18.53 -13.75 5.33
C PHE A 13 17.89 -12.91 4.24
N LEU A 14 18.38 -12.98 3.00
CA LEU A 14 17.77 -12.30 1.87
C LEU A 14 16.42 -12.90 1.50
N ALA A 15 16.21 -14.22 1.64
CA ALA A 15 14.91 -14.84 1.48
C ALA A 15 13.96 -14.50 2.64
N TYR A 16 14.44 -14.30 3.87
CA TYR A 16 13.65 -13.83 5.02
C TYR A 16 13.25 -12.35 4.86
N ILE A 17 14.19 -11.50 4.41
CA ILE A 17 13.93 -10.10 4.05
C ILE A 17 13.06 -10.00 2.78
N HIS A 18 13.25 -10.86 1.76
CA HIS A 18 12.37 -10.91 0.59
C HIS A 18 11.00 -11.49 0.93
N THR A 19 10.87 -12.58 1.68
CA THR A 19 9.53 -13.11 2.04
C THR A 19 8.75 -12.16 2.93
N SER A 20 9.42 -11.44 3.84
CA SER A 20 8.76 -10.38 4.62
C SER A 20 8.35 -9.16 3.76
N VAL A 21 9.10 -8.82 2.70
CA VAL A 21 8.74 -7.74 1.76
C VAL A 21 7.72 -8.19 0.67
N TYR A 22 7.79 -9.44 0.19
CA TYR A 22 6.94 -9.98 -0.88
C TYR A 22 5.56 -10.43 -0.41
N ALA A 23 5.34 -10.67 0.89
CA ALA A 23 4.01 -10.96 1.43
C ALA A 23 3.07 -9.75 1.44
N GLN A 24 3.53 -8.56 1.03
CA GLN A 24 2.74 -7.33 1.10
C GLN A 24 2.40 -6.70 -0.27
N ASN A 25 2.80 -7.30 -1.40
CA ASN A 25 2.51 -6.72 -2.72
C ASN A 25 1.26 -7.31 -3.40
N LEU A 26 0.14 -7.29 -2.67
CA LEU A 26 -1.22 -7.45 -3.17
C LEU A 26 -2.01 -6.25 -2.67
N ASN A 27 -1.83 -5.06 -3.28
CA ASN A 27 -2.63 -3.85 -2.99
C ASN A 27 -3.03 -3.67 -1.50
N THR A 28 -2.09 -3.81 -0.57
CA THR A 28 -2.38 -3.90 0.88
C THR A 28 -2.62 -2.54 1.54
N GLY A 29 -2.64 -1.45 0.75
CA GLY A 29 -2.73 -0.07 1.26
C GLY A 29 -4.01 0.66 0.90
N CYS A 30 -4.96 0.04 0.20
CA CYS A 30 -6.14 0.73 -0.30
C CYS A 30 -7.39 0.45 0.53
N PHE A 31 -7.42 1.03 1.73
CA PHE A 31 -8.56 0.95 2.64
C PHE A 31 -8.79 2.30 3.32
N ASP A 32 -10.03 2.54 3.72
CA ASP A 32 -10.36 3.72 4.51
C ASP A 32 -9.82 3.55 5.92
N ARG A 33 -9.09 4.56 6.38
CA ARG A 33 -8.53 4.57 7.72
C ARG A 33 -9.65 4.80 8.74
N VAL A 34 -9.45 4.22 9.91
CA VAL A 34 -10.35 4.33 11.06
C VAL A 34 -9.68 5.10 12.18
N HIS A 35 -10.48 5.71 13.05
CA HIS A 35 -9.97 6.35 14.24
C HIS A 35 -9.41 5.27 15.20
N PRO A 36 -8.19 5.42 15.74
CA PRO A 36 -7.47 4.35 16.45
C PRO A 36 -8.13 3.92 17.76
N ILE A 37 -8.99 4.76 18.35
CA ILE A 37 -9.66 4.48 19.63
C ILE A 37 -11.06 3.89 19.41
N THR A 38 -11.80 4.40 18.43
CA THR A 38 -13.21 4.01 18.20
C THR A 38 -13.35 2.93 17.13
N GLY A 39 -12.35 2.74 16.27
CA GLY A 39 -12.39 1.78 15.16
C GLY A 39 -13.38 2.17 14.06
N ILE A 40 -13.96 3.36 14.10
CA ILE A 40 -14.95 3.84 13.13
C ILE A 40 -14.26 4.70 12.07
N SER A 41 -14.70 4.57 10.82
CA SER A 41 -14.26 5.44 9.73
C SER A 41 -15.28 6.57 9.51
N ASP A 42 -14.81 7.81 9.56
CA ASP A 42 -15.61 8.99 9.21
C ASP A 42 -15.70 9.22 7.68
N CYS A 43 -15.01 8.39 6.89
CA CYS A 43 -14.93 8.54 5.45
C CYS A 43 -16.31 8.58 4.76
N PRO A 44 -17.29 7.70 5.09
CA PRO A 44 -18.61 7.74 4.44
C PRO A 44 -19.34 9.07 4.62
N GLN A 45 -19.21 9.71 5.79
CA GLN A 45 -19.83 11.02 6.07
C GLN A 45 -19.12 12.16 5.33
N ARG A 46 -17.86 11.96 4.96
CA ARG A 46 -16.98 12.96 4.36
C ARG A 46 -16.76 12.76 2.86
N GLN A 47 -17.51 11.86 2.22
CA GLN A 47 -17.33 11.55 0.79
C GLN A 47 -17.38 12.78 -0.12
N HIS A 48 -18.23 13.77 0.17
CA HIS A 48 -18.31 15.02 -0.59
C HIS A 48 -16.99 15.81 -0.60
N LEU A 49 -16.12 15.62 0.40
CA LEU A 49 -14.80 16.27 0.47
C LEU A 49 -13.80 15.69 -0.54
N CYS A 50 -14.07 14.53 -1.15
CA CYS A 50 -13.24 13.98 -2.23
C CYS A 50 -13.19 14.92 -3.45
N LEU A 51 -14.23 15.74 -3.65
CA LEU A 51 -14.33 16.71 -4.75
C LEU A 51 -13.86 18.12 -4.33
N ASN A 52 -13.68 18.37 -3.03
CA ASN A 52 -13.26 19.68 -2.54
C ASN A 52 -11.74 19.81 -2.67
N PRO A 53 -11.20 20.77 -3.45
CA PRO A 53 -9.76 20.86 -3.72
C PRO A 53 -8.91 21.05 -2.45
N LEU A 54 -9.45 21.68 -1.41
CA LEU A 54 -8.74 21.88 -0.13
C LEU A 54 -8.56 20.56 0.63
N TYR A 55 -9.54 19.65 0.56
CA TYR A 55 -9.57 18.41 1.32
C TYR A 55 -9.25 17.18 0.48
N ARG A 56 -9.14 17.33 -0.84
CA ARG A 56 -8.92 16.24 -1.78
C ARG A 56 -7.73 15.41 -1.35
N THR A 57 -6.54 16.01 -1.21
CA THR A 57 -5.30 15.31 -0.82
C THR A 57 -5.44 14.54 0.49
N LEU A 58 -6.06 15.15 1.50
CA LEU A 58 -6.31 14.50 2.79
C LEU A 58 -7.23 13.29 2.62
N MET A 59 -8.30 13.44 1.85
CA MET A 59 -9.25 12.36 1.56
C MET A 59 -8.61 11.24 0.74
N GLN A 60 -7.65 11.52 -0.14
CA GLN A 60 -6.91 10.46 -0.84
C GLN A 60 -6.05 9.62 0.11
N GLN A 61 -5.44 10.26 1.10
CA GLN A 61 -4.58 9.58 2.08
C GLN A 61 -5.37 8.83 3.15
N GLN A 62 -6.47 9.41 3.59
CA GLN A 62 -7.27 8.88 4.70
C GLN A 62 -8.39 7.95 4.22
N CYS A 63 -8.97 8.25 3.07
CA CYS A 63 -10.19 7.62 2.55
C CYS A 63 -10.08 7.22 1.07
N PRO A 64 -9.00 6.51 0.65
CA PRO A 64 -8.79 6.17 -0.76
C PRO A 64 -9.92 5.30 -1.32
N LYS A 65 -10.53 4.43 -0.50
CA LYS A 65 -11.62 3.55 -0.92
C LYS A 65 -12.92 4.33 -1.08
N THR A 66 -13.27 5.18 -0.11
CA THR A 66 -14.46 6.03 -0.20
C THR A 66 -14.39 7.01 -1.38
N CYS A 67 -13.19 7.51 -1.71
CA CYS A 67 -13.00 8.37 -2.89
C CYS A 67 -12.87 7.60 -4.22
N GLY A 68 -13.00 6.27 -4.22
CA GLY A 68 -12.93 5.44 -5.43
C GLY A 68 -11.55 5.38 -6.08
N LEU A 69 -10.48 5.60 -5.31
CA LEU A 69 -9.09 5.59 -5.79
C LEU A 69 -8.44 4.21 -5.72
N CYS A 70 -9.12 3.25 -5.09
CA CYS A 70 -8.72 1.86 -5.12
C CYS A 70 -9.03 1.26 -6.49
N THR A 71 -8.06 1.35 -7.40
CA THR A 71 -8.00 0.44 -8.52
C THR A 71 -7.42 -0.86 -7.99
N ASP A 72 -8.19 -1.94 -8.03
CA ASP A 72 -7.60 -3.26 -8.10
C ASP A 72 -6.70 -3.22 -9.32
N VAL A 73 -5.39 -3.05 -9.11
CA VAL A 73 -4.43 -3.27 -10.18
C VAL A 73 -4.34 -4.79 -10.27
N PRO A 74 -5.00 -5.48 -11.23
CA PRO A 74 -4.58 -6.83 -11.53
C PRO A 74 -3.09 -6.73 -11.84
N ILE A 75 -2.30 -7.54 -11.15
CA ILE A 75 -0.87 -7.78 -11.35
C ILE A 75 -0.59 -8.19 -12.80
N THR A 76 -0.76 -7.25 -13.71
CA THR A 76 -0.33 -7.30 -15.09
C THR A 76 0.81 -6.29 -15.15
N PRO A 77 2.00 -6.73 -15.60
CA PRO A 77 3.21 -5.91 -15.55
C PRO A 77 2.93 -4.53 -16.17
N PRO A 78 3.37 -3.44 -15.51
CA PRO A 78 2.96 -2.09 -15.87
C PRO A 78 3.47 -1.73 -17.27
N SER A 79 2.55 -1.69 -18.24
CA SER A 79 2.72 -0.86 -19.42
C SER A 79 2.37 0.58 -19.02
N SER A 80 3.42 1.26 -18.54
CA SER A 80 3.76 2.67 -18.80
C SER A 80 2.67 3.75 -18.61
N LYS A 81 2.88 4.68 -17.67
CA LYS A 81 3.21 6.09 -18.00
C LYS A 81 3.66 6.92 -16.78
N SER A 82 4.70 7.73 -17.05
CA SER A 82 5.18 8.94 -16.37
C SER A 82 5.69 8.86 -14.93
N GLN A 83 6.98 8.59 -14.79
CA GLN A 83 7.84 9.35 -13.87
C GLN A 83 9.02 9.86 -14.71
N GLU A 84 9.11 11.18 -14.85
CA GLU A 84 10.13 11.92 -15.59
C GLU A 84 11.35 12.18 -14.70
#